data_AF-A0A977PKK8-F1
#
_entry.id   AF-A0A977PKK8-F1
#
_cell.length_a   1.000
_cell.length_b   1.000
_cell.length_c   1.000
_cell.angle_alpha   90.00
_cell.angle_beta   90.00
_cell.angle_gamma   90.00
#
_symmetry.space_group_name_H-M   'P 1'
#
loop_
_entity.id
_entity.type
_entity.pdbx_description
1 polymer ?
#
loop_
_entity_poly.entity_id
_entity_poly.type
_entity_poly.pdbx_seq_one_letter_code
_entity_poly.pdbx_strand_id
1 'polypeptide(L)'
;MRCYYCGRPSAKKCPSCGRPLCTLHDPCPACEMGRCEVCRERLSVSRCYYCGRLICRECSVELNPGIRVCKICYSKLDEVVRETSKDKEKYKEWWLKKLKELSL
;
A
#
# COMPACT_ATOMS: atom_id res chain seq x y z
N MET A 1 3.00 27.89 23.83
CA MET A 1 3.90 26.86 23.25
C MET A 1 4.62 27.44 22.04
N ARG A 2 5.76 26.86 21.61
CA ARG A 2 6.50 27.31 20.42
C ARG A 2 6.30 26.33 19.27
N CYS A 3 6.20 26.84 18.04
CA CYS A 3 6.07 26.02 16.83
C CYS A 3 7.27 25.10 16.67
N TYR A 4 7.02 23.82 16.36
CA TYR A 4 8.05 22.80 16.20
C TYR A 4 9.06 23.12 15.08
N TYR A 5 8.62 23.76 14.00
CA TYR A 5 9.46 23.97 12.81
C TYR A 5 10.27 25.28 12.84
N CYS A 6 9.72 26.36 13.42
CA CYS A 6 10.35 27.69 13.35
C CYS A 6 10.45 28.43 14.69
N GLY A 7 10.02 27.83 15.80
CA GLY A 7 10.13 28.42 17.13
C GLY A 7 9.19 29.60 17.44
N ARG A 8 8.46 30.15 16.45
CA ARG A 8 7.47 31.23 16.65
C ARG A 8 6.37 30.81 17.65
N PRO A 9 5.69 31.77 18.32
CA PRO A 9 4.54 31.46 19.17
C PRO A 9 3.50 30.63 18.41
N SER A 10 2.97 29.62 19.11
CA SER A 10 1.98 28.68 18.58
C SER A 10 0.82 28.58 19.57
N ALA A 11 -0.41 28.69 19.07
CA ALA A 11 -1.62 28.56 19.87
C ALA A 11 -2.25 27.16 19.81
N LYS A 12 -1.90 26.36 18.80
CA LYS A 12 -2.53 25.05 18.53
C LYS A 12 -1.52 23.93 18.33
N LYS A 13 -2.03 22.69 18.37
CA LYS A 13 -1.31 21.46 18.05
C LYS A 13 -1.89 20.83 16.79
N CYS A 14 -1.05 20.14 16.02
CA CYS A 14 -1.48 19.33 14.88
C CYS A 14 -2.47 18.25 15.36
N PRO A 15 -3.66 18.11 14.73
CA PRO A 15 -4.63 17.09 15.13
C PRO A 15 -4.12 15.66 14.85
N SER A 16 -3.21 15.48 13.88
CA SER A 16 -2.73 14.15 13.48
C SER A 16 -1.52 13.66 14.28
N CYS A 17 -0.61 14.55 14.70
CA CYS A 17 0.64 14.15 15.39
C CYS A 17 0.91 14.87 16.72
N GLY A 18 0.06 15.84 17.10
CA GLY A 18 0.19 16.57 18.36
C GLY A 18 1.31 17.62 18.42
N ARG A 19 2.15 17.76 17.39
CA ARG A 19 3.21 18.80 17.35
C ARG A 19 2.61 20.21 17.42
N PRO A 20 3.19 21.16 18.18
CA PRO A 20 2.77 22.56 18.15
C PRO A 20 3.03 23.24 16.79
N LEU A 21 2.05 23.97 16.25
CA LEU A 21 2.13 24.63 14.94
C LEU A 21 1.67 26.10 14.98
N CYS A 22 2.47 26.99 14.39
CA CYS A 22 1.99 28.32 14.02
C CYS A 22 1.12 28.23 12.75
N THR A 23 0.43 29.31 12.41
CA THR A 23 -0.49 29.38 11.25
C THR A 23 0.19 29.12 9.91
N LEU A 24 1.47 29.47 9.76
CA LEU A 24 2.23 29.25 8.53
C LEU A 24 2.63 27.77 8.31
N HIS A 25 2.62 26.95 9.37
CA HIS A 25 2.92 25.52 9.28
C HIS A 25 1.66 24.68 9.53
N ASP A 26 0.49 25.23 9.22
CA ASP A 26 -0.78 24.52 9.20
C ASP A 26 -1.36 24.55 7.76
N PRO A 27 -1.52 23.40 7.08
CA PRO A 27 -1.40 22.04 7.61
C PRO A 27 0.05 21.62 7.93
N CYS A 28 0.19 20.65 8.84
CA CYS A 28 1.48 20.16 9.33
C CYS A 28 2.36 19.58 8.19
N PRO A 29 3.52 20.18 7.85
CA PRO A 29 4.36 19.72 6.74
C PRO A 29 4.74 18.23 6.83
N ALA A 30 5.17 17.75 7.99
CA ALA A 30 5.53 16.34 8.15
C ALA A 30 4.35 15.38 8.00
N CYS A 31 3.14 15.76 8.44
CA CYS A 31 1.96 14.92 8.25
C CYS A 31 1.54 14.93 6.77
N GLU A 32 1.62 16.07 6.09
CA GLU A 32 1.35 16.17 4.65
C GLU A 32 2.28 15.29 3.82
N MET A 33 3.58 15.29 4.14
CA MET A 33 4.56 14.40 3.51
C MET A 33 4.33 12.93 3.87
N GLY A 34 3.83 12.64 5.07
CA GLY A 34 3.55 11.30 5.56
C GLY A 34 2.17 10.75 5.19
N ARG A 35 1.39 11.42 4.32
CA ARG A 35 0.08 10.92 3.90
C ARG A 35 0.22 9.73 2.97
N CYS A 36 -0.75 8.83 3.05
CA CYS A 36 -0.91 7.75 2.09
C CYS A 36 -1.03 8.32 0.68
N GLU A 37 -0.19 7.84 -0.23
CA GLU A 37 -0.17 8.26 -1.63
C GLU A 37 -1.30 7.64 -2.46
N VAL A 38 -2.09 6.73 -1.87
CA VAL A 38 -3.28 6.15 -2.52
C VAL A 38 -4.52 6.97 -2.22
N CYS A 39 -4.84 7.25 -0.95
CA CYS A 39 -6.05 8.00 -0.59
C CYS A 39 -5.84 9.46 -0.24
N ARG A 40 -4.60 9.91 0.07
CA ARG A 40 -4.27 11.26 0.54
C ARG A 40 -5.05 11.73 1.79
N GLU A 41 -5.79 10.86 2.46
CA GLU A 41 -6.58 11.20 3.66
C GLU A 41 -5.89 10.78 4.96
N ARG A 42 -5.30 9.58 4.99
CA ARG A 42 -4.75 8.94 6.20
C ARG A 42 -3.22 8.99 6.19
N LEU A 43 -2.60 9.01 7.38
CA LEU A 43 -1.15 8.85 7.49
C LEU A 43 -0.74 7.43 7.07
N SER A 44 0.41 7.33 6.41
CA SER A 44 0.99 6.05 6.03
C SER A 44 1.54 5.31 7.24
N VAL A 45 1.39 3.99 7.24
CA VAL A 45 1.95 3.09 8.27
C VAL A 45 3.15 2.29 7.74
N SER A 46 3.30 2.22 6.41
CA SER A 46 4.41 1.52 5.76
C SER A 46 4.57 2.03 4.32
N ARG A 47 5.57 1.50 3.62
CA ARG A 47 5.73 1.63 2.17
C ARG A 47 5.27 0.34 1.50
N CYS A 48 4.65 0.45 0.34
CA CYS A 48 4.33 -0.70 -0.49
C CYS A 48 5.61 -1.42 -0.87
N TYR A 49 5.71 -2.70 -0.56
CA TYR A 49 6.87 -3.53 -0.88
C TYR A 49 7.24 -3.50 -2.37
N TYR A 50 6.24 -3.43 -3.25
CA TYR A 50 6.46 -3.49 -4.71
C TYR A 50 6.68 -2.13 -5.38
N CYS A 51 5.95 -1.08 -4.99
CA CYS A 51 6.03 0.22 -5.68
C CYS A 51 6.58 1.36 -4.82
N GLY A 52 6.95 1.12 -3.57
CA GLY A 52 7.56 2.12 -2.68
C GLY A 52 6.63 3.20 -2.13
N ARG A 53 5.39 3.28 -2.63
CA ARG A 53 4.38 4.26 -2.20
C ARG A 53 4.11 4.18 -0.69
N LEU A 54 3.97 5.32 -0.03
CA LEU A 54 3.46 5.44 1.32
C LEU A 54 1.99 4.98 1.38
N ILE A 55 1.69 4.01 2.23
CA ILE A 55 0.38 3.37 2.32
C ILE A 55 -0.16 3.35 3.74
N CYS A 56 -1.44 3.70 3.90
CA CYS A 56 -2.17 3.51 5.15
C CYS A 56 -2.70 2.07 5.25
N ARG A 57 -3.15 1.65 6.44
CA ARG A 57 -3.71 0.31 6.68
C ARG A 57 -4.83 -0.01 5.68
N GLU A 58 -5.78 0.90 5.50
CA GLU A 58 -6.95 0.72 4.62
C GLU A 58 -6.63 0.57 3.13
N CYS A 59 -5.54 1.17 2.66
CA CYS A 59 -5.13 1.10 1.26
C CYS A 59 -4.12 -0.03 0.99
N SER A 60 -3.90 -0.91 1.99
CA SER A 60 -2.91 -1.97 1.94
C SER A 60 -3.46 -3.32 2.35
N VAL A 61 -2.76 -4.38 1.95
CA VAL A 61 -2.90 -5.73 2.48
C VAL A 61 -1.56 -6.10 3.11
N GLU A 62 -1.61 -6.71 4.30
CA GLU A 62 -0.43 -7.29 4.95
C GLU A 62 -0.30 -8.73 4.47
N LEU A 63 0.78 -9.04 3.73
CA LEU A 63 1.01 -10.38 3.21
C LEU A 63 1.66 -11.26 4.27
N ASN A 64 2.71 -10.72 4.90
CA ASN A 64 3.44 -11.32 6.01
C ASN A 64 3.64 -10.24 7.08
N PRO A 65 3.93 -10.59 8.35
CA PRO A 65 4.23 -9.63 9.39
C PRO A 65 5.28 -8.59 8.95
N GLY A 66 4.88 -7.31 8.95
CA GLY A 66 5.75 -6.20 8.54
C GLY A 66 5.85 -5.95 7.03
N ILE A 67 5.36 -6.86 6.18
CA ILE A 67 5.35 -6.68 4.72
C ILE A 67 3.94 -6.29 4.25
N ARG A 68 3.80 -5.04 3.82
CA ARG A 68 2.55 -4.48 3.29
C ARG A 68 2.66 -4.16 1.81
N VAL A 69 1.57 -4.44 1.09
CA VAL A 69 1.43 -4.17 -0.35
C VAL A 69 0.19 -3.31 -0.56
N CYS A 70 0.29 -2.30 -1.43
CA CYS A 70 -0.88 -1.47 -1.76
C CYS A 70 -1.91 -2.30 -2.52
N LYS A 71 -3.20 -2.01 -2.30
CA LYS A 71 -4.30 -2.74 -2.96
C LYS A 71 -4.20 -2.74 -4.50
N ILE A 72 -3.60 -1.69 -5.08
CA ILE A 72 -3.36 -1.56 -6.52
C ILE A 72 -2.33 -2.59 -7.02
N CYS A 73 -1.22 -2.80 -6.28
CA CYS A 73 -0.25 -3.83 -6.64
C CYS A 73 -0.78 -5.23 -6.34
N TYR A 74 -1.54 -5.37 -5.25
CA TYR A 74 -2.14 -6.64 -4.87
C TYR A 74 -3.12 -7.16 -5.93
N SER A 75 -3.99 -6.31 -6.48
CA SER A 75 -4.93 -6.72 -7.53
C SER A 75 -4.23 -7.24 -8.79
N LYS A 76 -3.12 -6.59 -9.19
CA LYS A 76 -2.32 -7.04 -10.34
C LYS A 76 -1.66 -8.40 -10.10
N LEU A 77 -1.20 -8.66 -8.88
CA LEU A 77 -0.63 -9.98 -8.54
C LEU A 77 -1.70 -11.07 -8.55
N ASP A 78 -2.87 -10.76 -8.01
CA ASP A 78 -4.03 -11.66 -7.99
C ASP A 78 -4.50 -12.04 -9.41
N GLU A 79 -4.50 -11.08 -10.34
CA GLU A 79 -4.75 -11.32 -11.77
C GLU A 79 -3.74 -12.31 -12.37
N VAL A 80 -2.43 -12.05 -12.20
CA VAL A 80 -1.35 -12.92 -12.71
C VAL A 80 -1.45 -14.34 -12.15
N VAL A 81 -1.75 -14.49 -10.86
CA VAL A 81 -1.89 -15.81 -10.21
C VAL A 81 -3.07 -16.58 -10.78
N ARG A 82 -4.21 -15.92 -11.04
CA ARG A 82 -5.39 -16.55 -11.65
C ARG A 82 -5.13 -17.02 -13.08
N GLU A 83 -4.48 -16.20 -13.89
CA GLU A 83 -4.11 -16.54 -15.27
C GLU A 83 -3.17 -17.76 -15.29
N THR A 84 -2.12 -17.71 -14.47
CA THR A 84 -1.15 -18.82 -14.36
C THR A 84 -1.81 -20.13 -13.92
N SER A 85 -2.84 -20.04 -13.06
CA SER A 85 -3.59 -21.21 -12.59
C SER A 85 -4.43 -21.83 -13.70
N LYS A 86 -5.07 -21.01 -14.55
CA LYS A 86 -5.83 -21.48 -15.72
C LYS A 86 -4.92 -22.16 -16.74
N ASP A 87 -3.74 -21.59 -16.98
CA ASP A 87 -2.76 -22.16 -17.91
C ASP A 87 -2.29 -23.55 -17.46
N LYS A 88 -2.07 -23.73 -16.15
CA LYS A 88 -1.73 -25.03 -15.58
C LYS A 88 -2.84 -26.07 -15.77
N GLU A 89 -4.10 -25.71 -15.55
CA GLU A 89 -5.21 -26.66 -15.73
C GLU A 89 -5.36 -27.03 -17.22
N LYS A 90 -5.29 -26.04 -18.12
CA LYS A 90 -5.33 -26.28 -19.58
C LYS A 90 -4.21 -27.20 -20.05
N TYR A 91 -2.99 -27.01 -19.54
CA TYR A 91 -1.85 -27.86 -19.86
C TYR A 91 -2.04 -29.30 -19.37
N LYS A 92 -2.59 -29.47 -18.15
CA LYS A 92 -2.92 -30.77 -17.58
C LYS A 92 -4.00 -31.49 -18.38
N GLU A 93 -5.07 -30.79 -18.78
CA GLU A 93 -6.11 -31.34 -19.66
C GLU A 93 -5.54 -31.80 -21.00
N TRP A 94 -4.70 -30.97 -21.63
CA TRP A 94 -4.02 -31.31 -22.88
C TRP A 94 -3.16 -32.57 -22.73
N TRP A 95 -2.36 -32.67 -21.66
CA TRP A 95 -1.53 -33.84 -21.39
C TRP A 95 -2.36 -35.11 -21.16
N LEU A 96 -3.44 -35.02 -20.37
CA LEU A 96 -4.33 -36.15 -20.11
C LEU A 96 -5.00 -36.64 -21.41
N LYS A 97 -5.41 -35.73 -22.30
CA LYS A 97 -5.94 -36.08 -23.61
C LYS A 97 -4.89 -36.81 -24.44
N LYS A 98 -3.67 -36.28 -24.49
CA LYS A 98 -2.58 -36.85 -25.27
C LYS A 98 -2.13 -38.23 -24.78
N LEU A 99 -2.15 -38.45 -23.46
CA LEU A 99 -1.88 -39.76 -22.88
C LEU A 99 -2.93 -40.79 -23.30
N LYS A 100 -4.21 -40.42 -23.35
CA LYS A 100 -5.29 -41.30 -23.82
C LYS A 100 -5.12 -41.69 -25.29
N GLU A 101 -4.71 -40.74 -26.14
CA GLU A 101 -4.44 -40.97 -27.56
C GLU A 101 -3.24 -41.92 -27.80
N LEU A 102 -2.25 -41.94 -26.90
CA LEU A 102 -1.07 -42.80 -26.97
C LEU A 102 -1.26 -44.18 -26.33
N SER A 103 -2.36 -44.39 -25.61
CA SER A 103 -2.73 -45.67 -24.97
C SER A 103 -3.70 -46.52 -25.80
N LEU A 104 -3.97 -46.10 -27.04
CA LEU A 104 -4.76 -46.79 -28.08
C LEU A 104 -3.83 -47.22 -29.21
#